data_AF-A0A7J7HU30-F1
#
_entry.id   AF-A0A7J7HU30-F1
#
_cell.length_a   1.000
_cell.length_b   1.000
_cell.length_c   1.000
_cell.angle_alpha   90.00
_cell.angle_beta   90.00
_cell.angle_gamma   90.00
#
_symmetry.space_group_name_H-M   'P 1'
#
loop_
_entity.id
_entity.type
_entity.pdbx_description
1 polymer ?
#
loop_
_entity_poly.entity_id
_entity_poly.type
_entity_poly.pdbx_seq_one_letter_code
_entity_poly.pdbx_strand_id
1 'polypeptide(L)'
;MEIKLDHPHEVVTCISGFYGPTNGDSGAKVVKSLTFTTSRRKYGPYGEEIGRFFTSITTEGKVVGFHGRSSMYLDAIGVHMQHWLGNQKPSKSASLIKIFY
;
A
#
# COMPACT_ATOMS: atom_id res chain seq x y z
N MET A 1 -14.72 13.16 2.95
CA MET A 1 -13.27 13.37 2.77
C MET A 1 -12.95 13.14 1.29
N GLU A 2 -12.14 14.00 0.67
CA GLU A 2 -11.84 13.95 -0.76
C GLU A 2 -10.32 14.13 -0.98
N ILE A 3 -9.74 13.39 -1.93
CA ILE A 3 -8.35 13.54 -2.37
C ILE A 3 -8.39 14.00 -3.83
N LYS A 4 -7.89 15.22 -4.09
CA LYS A 4 -7.74 15.77 -5.44
C LYS A 4 -6.29 15.67 -5.87
N LEU A 5 -6.06 14.97 -6.98
CA LEU A 5 -4.74 14.80 -7.60
C LEU A 5 -4.62 15.73 -8.80
N ASP A 6 -3.43 16.29 -8.98
CA ASP A 6 -3.07 17.04 -10.18
C ASP A 6 -2.76 16.08 -11.35
N HIS A 7 -3.77 15.39 -11.88
CA HIS A 7 -3.60 14.46 -12.99
C HIS A 7 -3.28 15.22 -14.31
N PRO A 8 -2.30 14.78 -15.12
CA PRO A 8 -1.50 13.55 -15.02
C PRO A 8 -0.17 13.68 -14.26
N HIS A 9 0.13 14.83 -13.67
CA HIS A 9 1.43 15.14 -13.05
C HIS A 9 1.59 14.64 -11.60
N GLU A 10 0.51 14.22 -10.97
CA GLU A 10 0.49 13.59 -9.65
C GLU A 10 -0.21 12.22 -9.74
N VAL A 11 0.50 11.18 -9.32
CA VAL A 11 -0.01 9.80 -9.34
C VAL A 11 0.15 9.17 -7.96
N VAL A 12 -0.78 8.30 -7.59
CA VAL A 12 -0.64 7.48 -6.39
C VAL A 12 0.46 6.45 -6.63
N THR A 13 1.40 6.34 -5.68
CA THR A 13 2.55 5.43 -5.76
C THR A 13 2.47 4.32 -4.70
N CYS A 14 1.75 4.57 -3.60
CA CYS A 14 1.66 3.62 -2.50
C CYS A 14 0.44 3.93 -1.62
N ILE A 15 -0.14 2.89 -1.02
CA ILE A 15 -0.99 3.05 0.17
C ILE A 15 -0.28 2.49 1.39
N SER A 16 -0.51 3.09 2.55
CA SER A 16 -0.09 2.58 3.84
C SER A 16 -1.17 2.83 4.87
N GLY A 17 -1.10 2.16 6.00
CA GLY A 17 -2.09 2.35 7.05
C GLY A 17 -1.94 1.35 8.16
N PHE A 18 -2.98 1.24 8.98
CA PHE A 18 -3.06 0.30 10.09
C PHE A 18 -4.32 -0.54 9.98
N TYR A 19 -4.26 -1.78 10.43
CA TYR A 19 -5.42 -2.65 10.56
C TYR A 19 -5.42 -3.33 11.94
N GLY A 20 -6.62 -3.63 12.43
CA GLY A 20 -6.80 -4.17 13.78
C GLY A 20 -8.26 -4.56 14.03
N PRO A 21 -8.54 -5.19 15.16
CA PRO A 21 -9.91 -5.58 15.50
C PRO A 21 -10.79 -4.35 15.81
N THR A 22 -12.10 -4.45 15.56
CA THR A 22 -13.06 -3.36 15.82
C THR A 22 -13.35 -3.15 17.30
N ASN A 23 -13.60 -4.23 18.06
CA ASN A 23 -13.96 -4.21 19.48
C ASN A 23 -13.16 -5.28 20.26
N GLY A 24 -12.14 -4.86 21.02
CA GLY A 24 -11.27 -5.78 21.78
C GLY A 24 -10.53 -6.80 20.91
N ASP A 25 -9.85 -7.77 21.52
CA ASP A 25 -9.00 -8.73 20.79
C ASP A 25 -9.78 -9.76 19.94
N SER A 26 -11.11 -9.86 20.13
CA SER A 26 -11.97 -10.83 19.42
C SER A 26 -12.75 -10.24 18.25
N GLY A 27 -12.60 -8.93 17.96
CA GLY A 27 -13.30 -8.27 16.87
C GLY A 27 -12.81 -8.67 15.47
N ALA A 28 -13.65 -8.47 14.46
CA ALA A 28 -13.24 -8.61 13.06
C ALA A 28 -12.11 -7.62 12.75
N LYS A 29 -11.09 -8.08 12.02
CA LYS A 29 -9.97 -7.23 11.60
C LYS A 29 -10.42 -6.35 10.45
N VAL A 30 -10.29 -5.04 10.65
CA VAL A 30 -10.64 -4.02 9.69
C VAL A 30 -9.47 -3.08 9.49
N VAL A 31 -9.49 -2.35 8.38
CA VAL A 31 -8.59 -1.25 8.14
C VAL A 31 -8.97 -0.09 9.06
N LYS A 32 -8.03 0.29 9.92
CA LYS A 32 -8.17 1.30 10.97
C LYS A 32 -7.72 2.67 10.50
N SER A 33 -6.71 2.74 9.63
CA SER A 33 -6.33 3.97 8.95
C SER A 33 -5.84 3.75 7.53
N LEU A 34 -5.96 4.78 6.70
CA LEU A 34 -5.36 4.84 5.37
C LEU A 34 -4.59 6.14 5.11
N THR A 35 -3.44 6.00 4.48
CA THR A 35 -2.63 7.08 3.95
C THR A 35 -2.30 6.77 2.50
N PHE A 36 -2.62 7.70 1.59
CA PHE A 36 -2.25 7.62 0.19
C PHE A 36 -0.97 8.42 -0.03
N THR A 37 0.08 7.77 -0.52
CA THR A 37 1.31 8.45 -0.95
C THR A 37 1.27 8.62 -2.46
N THR A 38 1.56 9.84 -2.92
CA THR A 38 1.68 10.18 -4.33
C THR A 38 3.11 10.53 -4.69
N SER A 39 3.38 10.74 -5.97
CA SER A 39 4.66 11.26 -6.45
C SER A 39 5.04 12.65 -5.90
N ARG A 40 4.09 13.36 -5.25
CA ARG A 40 4.31 14.72 -4.74
C ARG A 40 4.13 14.84 -3.23
N ARG A 41 3.12 14.18 -2.65
CA ARG A 41 2.76 14.36 -1.24
C ARG A 41 2.04 13.15 -0.66
N LYS A 42 1.71 13.23 0.62
CA LYS A 42 0.87 12.24 1.32
C LYS A 42 -0.49 12.85 1.66
N TYR A 43 -1.51 12.01 1.63
CA TYR A 43 -2.88 12.33 2.06
C TYR A 43 -3.28 11.35 3.15
N GLY A 44 -3.66 11.87 4.31
CA GLY A 44 -3.99 11.08 5.51
C GLY A 44 -3.03 11.37 6.68
N PRO A 45 -3.06 10.54 7.75
CA PRO A 45 -3.88 9.34 7.87
C PRO A 45 -5.37 9.66 8.01
N TYR A 46 -6.20 8.79 7.43
CA TYR A 46 -7.65 8.82 7.57
C TYR A 46 -8.08 7.65 8.42
N GLY A 47 -8.53 7.94 9.64
CA GLY A 47 -8.79 6.95 10.68
C GLY A 47 -7.71 6.97 11.77
N GLU A 48 -7.61 5.88 12.53
CA GLU A 48 -6.73 5.76 13.70
C GLU A 48 -5.55 4.85 13.39
N GLU A 49 -4.33 5.33 13.65
CA GLU A 49 -3.09 4.55 13.47
C GLU A 49 -2.87 3.55 14.64
N ILE A 50 -3.84 2.66 14.84
CA ILE A 50 -3.87 1.66 15.90
C ILE A 50 -3.88 0.26 15.29
N GLY A 51 -3.08 -0.64 15.88
CA GLY A 51 -2.96 -2.03 15.45
C GLY A 51 -1.70 -2.26 14.64
N ARG A 52 -1.79 -3.07 13.59
CA ARG A 52 -0.63 -3.47 12.79
C ARG A 52 -0.50 -2.63 11.53
N PHE A 53 0.67 -2.04 11.35
CA PHE A 53 1.03 -1.29 10.14
C PHE A 53 1.04 -2.19 8.90
N PHE A 54 0.61 -1.63 7.77
CA PHE A 54 0.74 -2.22 6.45
C PHE A 54 1.12 -1.17 5.41
N THR A 55 1.72 -1.60 4.31
CA THR A 55 2.04 -0.78 3.14
C THR A 55 2.04 -1.63 1.87
N SER A 56 1.64 -1.06 0.74
CA SER A 56 1.75 -1.73 -0.57
C SER A 56 3.19 -1.80 -1.10
N ILE A 57 4.16 -1.23 -0.37
CA ILE A 57 5.58 -1.06 -0.74
C ILE A 57 5.73 -0.09 -1.92
N THR A 58 6.64 0.87 -1.80
CA THR A 58 7.01 1.77 -2.90
C THR A 58 7.79 0.99 -3.96
N THR A 59 7.08 0.44 -4.94
CA THR A 59 7.68 -0.08 -6.17
C THR A 59 7.94 1.08 -7.15
N GLU A 60 8.83 0.89 -8.12
CA GLU A 60 9.02 1.81 -9.25
C GLU A 60 7.80 1.78 -10.20
N GLY A 61 6.67 2.29 -9.75
CA GLY A 61 5.42 2.30 -10.51
C GLY A 61 4.38 3.28 -9.97
N LYS A 62 3.18 3.19 -10.54
CA LYS A 62 1.98 3.90 -10.10
C LYS A 62 0.86 2.91 -9.81
N VAL A 63 -0.01 3.27 -8.87
CA VAL A 63 -1.29 2.59 -8.66
C VAL A 63 -2.21 2.93 -9.84
N VAL A 64 -2.79 1.91 -10.47
CA VAL A 64 -3.76 2.04 -11.57
C VAL A 64 -5.16 1.57 -11.19
N GLY A 65 -5.31 0.95 -10.02
CA GLY A 65 -6.60 0.52 -9.50
C GLY A 65 -6.49 0.04 -8.07
N PHE A 66 -7.64 -0.05 -7.42
CA PHE A 66 -7.79 -0.57 -6.05
C PHE A 66 -8.71 -1.78 -6.07
N HIS A 67 -8.49 -2.70 -5.15
CA HIS A 67 -9.41 -3.80 -4.88
C HIS A 67 -9.53 -4.00 -3.37
N GLY A 68 -10.57 -4.68 -2.90
CA GLY A 68 -10.76 -4.85 -1.47
C GLY A 68 -11.97 -5.69 -1.11
N ARG A 69 -12.25 -5.74 0.18
CA ARG A 69 -13.47 -6.32 0.76
C ARG A 69 -14.03 -5.35 1.78
N SER A 70 -15.34 -5.22 1.81
CA SER A 70 -16.04 -4.37 2.76
C SER A 70 -17.34 -5.00 3.21
N SER A 71 -17.71 -4.69 4.45
CA SER A 71 -19.03 -4.90 5.03
C SER A 71 -19.45 -3.61 5.72
N MET A 72 -19.71 -3.63 7.03
CA MET A 72 -19.90 -2.43 7.85
C MET A 72 -18.64 -1.54 7.89
N TYR A 73 -17.46 -2.14 7.69
CA TYR A 73 -16.16 -1.47 7.64
C TYR A 73 -15.40 -1.87 6.37
N LEU A 74 -14.27 -1.20 6.12
CA LEU A 74 -13.29 -1.65 5.12
C LEU A 74 -12.47 -2.79 5.72
N ASP A 75 -12.72 -4.02 5.32
CA ASP A 75 -12.07 -5.21 5.91
C ASP A 75 -10.66 -5.40 5.34
N ALA A 76 -10.48 -5.14 4.04
CA ALA A 76 -9.20 -5.26 3.36
C ALA A 76 -9.13 -4.34 2.13
N ILE A 77 -7.92 -3.88 1.82
CA ILE A 77 -7.63 -3.11 0.62
C ILE A 77 -6.28 -3.52 0.02
N GLY A 78 -6.21 -3.51 -1.29
CA GLY A 78 -5.01 -3.72 -2.09
C GLY A 78 -5.00 -2.81 -3.31
N VAL A 79 -3.88 -2.83 -4.02
CA VAL A 79 -3.65 -1.98 -5.20
C VAL A 79 -3.16 -2.82 -6.37
N HIS A 80 -3.60 -2.43 -7.56
CA HIS A 80 -2.98 -2.87 -8.81
C HIS A 80 -1.92 -1.86 -9.22
N MET A 81 -0.70 -2.35 -9.44
CA MET A 81 0.46 -1.54 -9.81
C MET A 81 0.76 -1.66 -11.30
N GLN A 82 1.08 -0.53 -11.94
CA GLN A 82 1.75 -0.50 -13.22
C GLN A 82 3.19 -0.03 -12.99
N HIS A 83 4.17 -0.86 -13.33
CA HIS A 83 5.58 -0.48 -13.27
C HIS A 83 5.88 0.57 -14.34
N TRP A 84 6.79 1.49 -14.01
CA TRP A 84 7.33 2.40 -15.02
C TRP A 84 8.09 1.57 -16.07
N LEU A 85 7.78 1.79 -17.34
CA LEU A 85 8.55 1.20 -18.43
C LEU A 85 9.93 1.86 -18.41
N GLY A 86 10.95 1.18 -17.88
CA GLY A 86 12.30 1.77 -17.84
C GLY A 86 13.38 1.04 -17.05
N ASN A 87 13.06 0.20 -16.06
CA ASN A 87 14.09 -0.44 -15.22
C ASN A 87 13.94 -1.97 -15.15
N GLN A 88 13.90 -2.64 -16.31
CA GLN A 88 14.37 -4.03 -16.38
C GLN A 88 15.90 -4.02 -16.20
N LYS A 89 16.40 -3.75 -14.99
CA LYS A 89 17.73 -4.25 -14.64
C LYS A 89 17.62 -5.76 -14.73
N PRO A 90 18.48 -6.46 -15.50
CA PRO A 90 18.46 -7.92 -15.52
C PRO A 90 18.51 -8.39 -14.08
N SER A 91 17.61 -9.30 -13.71
CA SER A 91 17.58 -9.91 -12.38
C SER A 91 19.02 -10.26 -12.04
N LYS A 92 19.57 -9.71 -10.94
CA LYS A 92 20.82 -10.24 -10.43
C LYS A 92 20.55 -11.71 -10.18
N SER A 93 21.17 -12.55 -11.01
CA SER A 93 21.18 -14.00 -10.84
C SER A 93 21.46 -14.25 -9.37
N ALA A 94 20.62 -15.07 -8.72
CA ALA A 94 20.82 -15.44 -7.33
C ALA A 94 22.26 -15.95 -7.21
N SER A 95 23.14 -15.17 -6.58
CA SER A 95 24.47 -15.62 -6.24
C SER A 95 24.28 -16.74 -5.22
N LEU A 96 24.30 -17.98 -5.71
CA LEU A 96 24.42 -19.17 -4.87
C LEU A 96 25.68 -18.96 -4.02
N ILE A 97 25.47 -18.70 -2.74
CA ILE A 97 26.52 -18.66 -1.73
C ILE A 97 27.16 -20.06 -1.77
N LYS A 98 28.36 -20.15 -2.35
CA LYS A 98 29.22 -21.33 -2.17
C LYS A 98 29.64 -21.34 -0.70
N ILE A 99 28.99 -22.20 0.07
CA ILE A 99 29.47 -22.64 1.38
C ILE A 99 30.66 -23.56 1.10
N PHE A 100 31.85 -23.17 1.52
CA PHE A 100 32.97 -24.10 1.69
C PHE A 100 32.95 -24.57 3.15
N TYR A 101 33.03 -25.88 3.33
CA TYR A 101 33.35 -26.54 4.60
C TYR A 101 34.86 -26.47 4.87
#